data_AF-A0A502XBD1-F1
#
_entry.id   AF-A0A502XBD1-F1
#
_cell.length_a   1.000
_cell.length_b   1.000
_cell.length_c   1.000
_cell.angle_alpha   90.00
_cell.angle_beta   90.00
_cell.angle_gamma   90.00
#
_symmetry.space_group_name_H-M   'P 1'
#
loop_
_entity.id
_entity.type
_entity.pdbx_description
1 polymer ?
#
loop_
_entity_poly.entity_id
_entity_poly.type
_entity_poly.pdbx_seq_one_letter_code
_entity_poly.pdbx_strand_id
1 'polypeptide(L)' 'MSRRAADFLREWICDHLPTRIDDAALVVTTMAADAVRAAEAQGIARQEIDREIGSVYEATMRTLQDRTSGLPD' A
#
# COMPACT_ATOMS: atom_id res chain seq x y z
N MET A 1 -11.02 5.70 11.00
CA MET A 1 -10.43 4.47 10.48
C MET A 1 -11.32 3.33 10.91
N SER A 2 -11.87 2.57 9.97
CA SER A 2 -12.53 1.31 10.29
C SER A 2 -11.43 0.26 10.38
N ARG A 3 -11.33 -0.43 11.52
CA ARG A 3 -10.29 -1.45 11.78
C ARG A 3 -10.16 -2.48 10.64
N ARG A 4 -11.29 -2.83 10.03
CA ARG A 4 -11.39 -3.72 8.87
C ARG A 4 -10.64 -3.22 7.63
N ALA A 5 -10.71 -1.94 7.31
CA ALA A 5 -10.04 -1.37 6.13
C ALA A 5 -8.52 -1.32 6.33
N ALA A 6 -8.07 -0.96 7.54
CA ALA A 6 -6.66 -0.94 7.90
C ALA A 6 -6.03 -2.35 7.91
N ASP A 7 -6.71 -3.33 8.49
CA ASP A 7 -6.24 -4.73 8.49
C ASP A 7 -6.18 -5.30 7.07
N PHE A 8 -7.21 -5.05 6.23
CA PHE A 8 -7.21 -5.44 4.82
C PHE A 8 -6.02 -4.85 4.05
N LEU A 9 -5.79 -3.53 4.18
CA LEU A 9 -4.71 -2.87 3.45
C LEU A 9 -3.34 -3.36 3.89
N ARG A 10 -3.13 -3.59 5.18
CA ARG A 10 -1.85 -4.12 5.68
C ARG A 10 -1.54 -5.49 5.07
N GLU A 11 -2.51 -6.40 5.07
CA GLU A 11 -2.35 -7.73 4.47
C GLU A 11 -2.14 -7.63 2.95
N TRP A 12 -2.95 -6.81 2.28
CA TRP A 12 -2.88 -6.65 0.84
C TRP A 12 -1.53 -6.08 0.38
N ILE A 13 -0.99 -5.08 1.07
CA ILE A 13 0.33 -4.50 0.78
C ILE A 13 1.43 -5.54 0.96
N CYS A 14 1.42 -6.33 2.04
CA CYS A 14 2.42 -7.36 2.25
C CYS A 14 2.45 -8.40 1.12
N ASP A 15 1.28 -8.78 0.60
CA ASP A 15 1.17 -9.74 -0.50
C ASP A 15 1.50 -9.15 -1.87
N HIS A 16 1.21 -7.87 -2.09
CA HIS A 16 1.32 -7.22 -3.41
C HIS A 16 2.54 -6.32 -3.57
N LEU A 17 3.33 -6.11 -2.51
CA LEU A 17 4.55 -5.31 -2.59
C LEU A 17 5.59 -6.03 -3.45
N PRO A 18 6.00 -5.47 -4.60
CA PRO A 18 6.95 -6.13 -5.47
C PRO A 18 8.32 -6.26 -4.81
N THR A 19 9.02 -7.35 -5.11
CA THR A 19 10.36 -7.65 -4.58
C THR A 19 11.39 -6.63 -5.04
N ARG A 20 11.19 -6.04 -6.23
CA ARG A 20 12.02 -4.98 -6.80
C ARG A 20 11.13 -3.80 -7.18
N ILE A 21 11.55 -2.60 -6.78
CA ILE A 21 10.84 -1.35 -7.07
C ILE A 21 11.76 -0.51 -7.94
N ASP A 22 11.51 -0.51 -9.24
CA ASP A 22 12.30 0.26 -10.22
C ASP A 22 11.79 1.70 -10.35
N ASP A 23 10.49 1.92 -10.11
CA ASP A 23 9.88 3.25 -10.05
C ASP A 23 8.89 3.30 -8.88
N ALA A 24 9.29 3.99 -7.82
CA ALA A 24 8.50 4.09 -6.59
C ALA A 24 7.17 4.82 -6.80
N ALA A 25 7.13 5.85 -7.65
CA ALA A 25 5.91 6.61 -7.90
C ALA A 25 4.90 5.77 -8.68
N LEU A 26 5.38 5.02 -9.68
CA LEU A 26 4.56 4.09 -10.45
C LEU A 26 4.04 2.94 -9.58
N VAL A 27 4.90 2.29 -8.80
CA VAL A 27 4.49 1.19 -7.91
C VAL A 27 3.42 1.66 -6.94
N VAL A 28 3.59 2.82 -6.30
CA VAL A 28 2.61 3.35 -5.35
C VAL A 28 1.29 3.70 -6.02
N THR A 29 1.30 4.32 -7.21
CA THR A 29 0.04 4.66 -7.92
C THR A 29 -0.69 3.42 -8.41
N THR A 30 0.02 2.42 -8.93
CA THR A 30 -0.57 1.13 -9.32
C THR A 30 -1.14 0.39 -8.11
N MET A 31 -0.37 0.28 -7.02
CA MET A 31 -0.81 -0.40 -5.80
C MET A 31 -2.01 0.29 -5.16
N ALA A 32 -2.06 1.63 -5.14
CA ALA A 32 -3.22 2.36 -4.63
C ALA A 32 -4.48 2.09 -5.47
N ALA A 33 -4.36 2.06 -6.79
CA ALA A 33 -5.48 1.76 -7.69
C ALA A 33 -6.00 0.32 -7.50
N ASP A 34 -5.09 -0.65 -7.36
CA ASP A 34 -5.46 -2.05 -7.20
C ASP A 34 -6.02 -2.34 -5.79
N ALA A 35 -5.50 -1.68 -4.75
CA ALA A 35 -6.05 -1.76 -3.40
C ALA A 35 -7.51 -1.27 -3.34
N VAL A 36 -7.83 -0.16 -4.03
CA VAL A 36 -9.21 0.34 -4.13
C VAL A 36 -10.12 -0.69 -4.79
N ARG A 37 -9.70 -1.25 -5.94
CA ARG A 37 -10.49 -2.27 -6.65
C ARG A 37 -10.69 -3.54 -5.83
N ALA A 38 -9.64 -4.01 -5.16
CA ALA A 38 -9.70 -5.20 -4.32
C ALA A 38 -10.62 -5.01 -3.11
N ALA A 39 -10.59 -3.82 -2.52
CA ALA A 39 -11.45 -3.49 -1.39
C ALA A 39 -12.91 -3.29 -1.81
N GLU A 40 -13.19 -2.67 -2.96
CA GLU A 40 -14.52 -2.61 -3.57
C GLU A 40 -15.08 -4.02 -3.83
N ALA A 41 -14.25 -4.95 -4.31
CA ALA A 41 -14.62 -6.35 -4.49
C ALA A 41 -14.99 -7.07 -3.16
N GLN A 42 -14.46 -6.60 -2.02
CA GLN A 42 -14.81 -7.09 -0.69
C GLN A 42 -15.95 -6.31 -0.01
N GLY A 43 -16.58 -5.38 -0.72
CA GLY A 43 -17.67 -4.55 -0.21
C GLY A 43 -17.20 -3.49 0.81
N ILE A 44 -15.91 -3.15 0.81
CA ILE A 44 -15.37 -2.04 1.61
C ILE A 44 -15.60 -0.75 0.82
N ALA A 45 -16.22 0.23 1.45
CA ALA A 45 -16.54 1.47 0.77
C ALA A 45 -15.26 2.26 0.45
N ARG A 46 -15.18 2.82 -0.77
CA ARG A 46 -14.04 3.66 -1.21
C ARG A 46 -13.68 4.78 -0.22
N GLN A 47 -14.66 5.36 0.45
CA GLN A 47 -14.47 6.40 1.46
C GLN A 47 -13.74 5.91 2.73
N GLU A 48 -13.83 4.61 3.04
CA GLU A 48 -13.06 3.98 4.12
C GLU A 48 -11.61 3.73 3.70
N ILE A 49 -11.34 3.61 2.40
CA ILE A 49 -10.01 3.34 1.83
C ILE A 49 -9.27 4.63 1.48
N ASP A 50 -9.94 5.66 0.94
CA ASP A 50 -9.30 6.93 0.55
C ASP A 50 -8.54 7.60 1.71
N ARG A 51 -9.06 7.44 2.94
CA ARG A 51 -8.38 7.92 4.16
C ARG A 51 -7.14 7.11 4.51
N GLU A 52 -7.10 5.86 4.08
CA GLU A 52 -6.05 4.89 4.35
C GLU A 52 -5.02 4.82 3.22
N ILE A 53 -5.36 5.20 1.98
CA ILE A 53 -4.41 5.32 0.85
C ILE A 53 -3.26 6.27 1.20
N GLY A 54 -3.53 7.35 1.94
CA GLY A 54 -2.48 8.22 2.48
C GLY A 54 -1.50 7.46 3.39
N SER A 55 -2.03 6.56 4.23
CA SER A 55 -1.22 5.68 5.08
C SER A 55 -0.53 4.57 4.29
N VAL A 56 -1.11 4.07 3.20
CA VAL A 56 -0.45 3.14 2.26
C VAL A 56 0.72 3.81 1.55
N TYR A 57 0.55 5.06 1.14
CA TYR A 57 1.62 5.87 0.55
C TYR A 57 2.79 6.02 1.54
N GLU A 58 2.49 6.41 2.78
CA GLU A 58 3.50 6.53 3.84
C GLU A 58 4.16 5.18 4.19
N ALA A 59 3.38 4.10 4.30
CA ALA A 59 3.90 2.77 4.60
C ALA A 59 4.82 2.27 3.48
N THR A 60 4.41 2.43 2.22
CA THR A 60 5.21 2.03 1.05
C THR A 60 6.50 2.84 0.96
N MET A 61 6.42 4.15 1.18
CA MET A 61 7.60 5.02 1.23
C MET A 61 8.55 4.67 2.38
N ARG A 62 8.02 4.33 3.56
CA ARG A 62 8.84 3.86 4.69
C ARG A 62 9.53 2.54 4.38
N THR A 63 8.81 1.57 3.83
CA THR A 63 9.40 0.28 3.41
C THR A 63 10.46 0.46 2.31
N LEU A 64 10.27 1.42 1.41
CA LEU A 64 11.28 1.81 0.42
C LEU A 64 12.53 2.44 1.04
N GLN A 65 12.35 3.34 2.01
CA GLN A 65 13.45 3.92 2.77
C GLN A 65 14.23 2.86 3.54
N ASP A 66 13.56 1.92 4.19
CA ASP A 66 14.20 0.82 4.91
C ASP A 66 15.01 -0.10 3.98
N ARG A 67 14.47 -0.42 2.79
CA ARG A 67 15.19 -1.22 1.78
C ARG A 67 16.39 -0.48 1.17
N THR A 68 16.30 0.83 0.99
CA THR A 68 17.41 1.65 0.46
C THR A 68 18.49 1.88 1.52
N SER A 69 18.10 2.01 2.79
CA SER A 69 19.01 2.20 3.92
C SER A 69 19.69 0.90 4.38
N GLY A 70 19.26 -0.25 3.83
CA GLY A 70 19.84 -1.57 4.10
C GLY A 70 21.01 -1.97 3.20
N LEU A 71 21.52 -1.07 2.35
CA LEU A 71 22.79 -1.29 1.64
C LEU A 71 23.95 -1.01 2.62
N PRO A 72 24.72 -2.04 3.07
CA PRO A 72 25.97 -1.78 3.76
C PRO A 72 26.95 -1.11 2.79
N ASP A 73 27.74 -0.16 3.30
CA ASP A 73 28.93 0.40 2.62
C ASP A 73 29.90 -0.70 2.16
#